data_AF-A0A163Y2Z6-F1
#
_entry.id   AF-A0A163Y2Z6-F1
#
_cell.length_a   1.000
_cell.length_b   1.000
_cell.length_c   1.000
_cell.angle_alpha   90.00
_cell.angle_beta   90.00
_cell.angle_gamma   90.00
#
_symmetry.space_group_name_H-M   'P 1'
#
loop_
_entity.id
_entity.type
_entity.pdbx_description
1 polymer ?
#
loop_
_entity_poly.entity_id
_entity_poly.type
_entity_poly.pdbx_seq_one_letter_code
_entity_poly.pdbx_strand_id
1 'polypeptide(L)'
;MENFTATFRSEHDLQQAIDALRKQGVVDLQIEPGVEPHQPMPVSLLGGGLSHLSIAESPACLLQVVVESSRIRQAEDTVTRFGGSVE
;
A
#
# COMPACT_ATOMS: atom_id res chain seq x y z
N MET A 1 0.57 -2.69 19.72
CA MET A 1 0.06 -2.30 18.39
C MET A 1 1.23 -2.44 17.44
N GLU A 2 1.02 -3.11 16.34
CA GLU A 2 2.03 -3.34 15.31
C GLU A 2 1.49 -2.85 13.97
N ASN A 3 2.41 -2.50 13.08
CA ASN A 3 2.09 -2.13 11.71
C ASN A 3 2.95 -2.94 10.77
N PHE A 4 2.40 -3.27 9.60
CA PHE A 4 3.13 -3.89 8.50
C PHE A 4 2.65 -3.28 7.20
N THR A 5 3.52 -3.38 6.18
CA THR A 5 3.21 -2.89 4.84
C THR A 5 3.03 -4.08 3.92
N ALA A 6 2.02 -4.02 3.07
CA ALA A 6 1.69 -5.04 2.10
C ALA A 6 1.65 -4.44 0.70
N THR A 7 2.24 -5.14 -0.26
CA THR A 7 2.21 -4.77 -1.68
C THR A 7 1.25 -5.67 -2.43
N PHE A 8 0.42 -5.09 -3.27
CA PHE A 8 -0.53 -5.79 -4.12
C PHE A 8 -0.27 -5.46 -5.59
N ARG A 9 -0.40 -6.47 -6.45
CA ARG A 9 -0.26 -6.31 -7.91
C ARG A 9 -1.58 -5.91 -8.59
N SER A 10 -2.69 -6.05 -7.89
CA SER A 10 -4.05 -5.83 -8.40
C SER A 10 -4.84 -5.03 -7.37
N GLU A 11 -5.47 -3.94 -7.82
CA GLU A 11 -6.35 -3.13 -6.98
C GLU A 11 -7.55 -3.95 -6.48
N HIS A 12 -8.05 -4.89 -7.30
CA HIS A 12 -9.14 -5.77 -6.89
C HIS A 12 -8.75 -6.65 -5.69
N ASP A 13 -7.55 -7.22 -5.71
CA ASP A 13 -7.02 -8.08 -4.64
C ASP A 13 -6.77 -7.27 -3.36
N LEU A 14 -6.24 -6.05 -3.52
CA LEU A 14 -6.11 -5.07 -2.45
C LEU A 14 -7.48 -4.78 -1.80
N GLN A 15 -8.50 -4.49 -2.61
CA GLN A 15 -9.84 -4.16 -2.12
C GLN A 15 -10.46 -5.32 -1.34
N GLN A 16 -10.26 -6.56 -1.81
CA GLN A 16 -10.71 -7.76 -1.10
C GLN A 16 -9.97 -7.95 0.23
N ALA A 17 -8.65 -7.70 0.25
CA ALA A 17 -7.87 -7.76 1.48
C ALA A 17 -8.32 -6.70 2.50
N ILE A 18 -8.57 -5.46 2.07
CA ILE A 18 -9.08 -4.38 2.91
C ILE A 18 -10.41 -4.76 3.56
N ASP A 19 -11.35 -5.29 2.78
CA ASP A 19 -12.67 -5.69 3.30
C ASP A 19 -12.54 -6.81 4.35
N ALA A 20 -11.66 -7.78 4.10
CA ALA A 20 -11.37 -8.85 5.05
C ALA A 20 -10.68 -8.34 6.33
N LEU A 21 -9.69 -7.45 6.20
CA LEU A 21 -8.99 -6.85 7.33
C LEU A 21 -9.94 -5.99 8.18
N ARG A 22 -10.82 -5.20 7.55
CA ARG A 22 -11.87 -4.45 8.27
C ARG A 22 -12.78 -5.37 9.09
N LYS A 23 -13.19 -6.51 8.52
CA LYS A 23 -14.00 -7.51 9.23
C LYS A 23 -13.25 -8.16 10.40
N GLN A 24 -11.92 -8.21 10.36
CA GLN A 24 -11.09 -8.73 11.44
C GLN A 24 -10.84 -7.75 12.58
N GLY A 25 -11.28 -6.49 12.43
CA GLY A 25 -11.11 -5.46 13.46
C GLY A 25 -9.70 -4.89 13.51
N VAL A 26 -9.06 -4.71 12.36
CA VAL A 26 -7.82 -3.92 12.27
C VAL A 26 -8.03 -2.51 12.78
N VAL A 27 -6.98 -1.92 13.34
CA VAL A 27 -7.01 -0.62 14.01
C VAL A 27 -7.06 0.51 12.98
N ASP A 28 -6.23 0.41 11.94
CA ASP A 28 -6.16 1.39 10.86
C ASP A 28 -5.69 0.75 9.55
N LEU A 29 -6.09 1.33 8.43
CA LEU A 29 -5.74 0.88 7.07
C LEU A 29 -5.47 2.11 6.19
N GLN A 30 -4.27 2.21 5.65
CA GLN A 30 -3.87 3.27 4.72
C GLN A 30 -3.51 2.68 3.37
N ILE A 31 -4.06 3.24 2.31
CA ILE A 31 -3.90 2.76 0.94
C ILE A 31 -3.13 3.82 0.18
N GLU A 32 -1.96 3.45 -0.29
CA GLU A 32 -1.10 4.30 -1.10
C GLU A 32 -1.17 3.77 -2.55
N PRO A 33 -1.91 4.44 -3.45
CA PRO A 33 -1.92 4.05 -4.86
C PRO A 33 -0.50 4.22 -5.42
N GLY A 34 0.01 3.18 -6.06
CA GLY A 34 1.35 3.20 -6.66
C GLY A 34 1.45 4.33 -7.67
N VAL A 35 2.21 5.37 -7.31
CA VAL A 35 2.59 6.54 -8.12
C VAL A 35 1.43 7.20 -8.91
N GLU A 36 0.67 8.05 -8.23
CA GLU A 36 0.44 9.37 -8.83
C GLU A 36 1.57 10.30 -8.37
N PRO A 37 2.33 10.94 -9.27
CA PRO A 37 3.21 12.01 -8.85
C PRO A 37 2.32 13.09 -8.26
N HIS A 38 2.39 13.29 -6.95
CA HIS A 38 1.83 14.46 -6.31
C HIS A 38 2.37 15.73 -6.98
N GLN A 39 1.63 16.29 -7.93
CA GLN A 39 1.60 17.73 -8.19
C GLN A 39 0.13 18.11 -8.39
N PRO A 40 -0.35 19.10 -7.62
CA PRO A 40 0.00 20.47 -7.97
C PRO A 40 0.54 21.23 -6.77
N MET A 41 1.87 21.35 -6.67
CA MET A 41 2.45 22.48 -5.95
C MET A 41 2.45 23.68 -6.91
N PRO A 42 2.01 24.88 -6.49
CA PRO A 42 1.88 26.01 -7.39
C PRO A 42 3.27 26.47 -7.85
N VAL A 43 3.33 26.84 -9.13
CA VAL A 43 4.45 27.46 -9.85
C VAL A 43 5.48 28.15 -8.95
N SER A 44 6.72 27.67 -8.98
CA SER A 44 7.91 28.49 -8.80
C SER A 44 9.08 27.88 -9.56
N LEU A 45 9.26 28.41 -10.78
CA LEU A 45 10.53 28.76 -11.43
C LEU A 45 11.77 27.88 -11.22
N LEU A 46 12.23 27.35 -12.37
CA LEU A 46 13.62 27.09 -12.79
C LEU A 46 14.28 25.76 -12.39
N GLY A 47 14.60 24.99 -13.43
CA GLY A 47 15.94 24.38 -13.53
C GLY A 47 16.01 22.87 -13.41
N GLY A 48 15.88 22.19 -14.55
CA GLY A 48 16.82 21.16 -15.02
C GLY A 48 17.08 19.91 -14.18
N GLY A 49 16.86 18.75 -14.77
CA GLY A 49 17.57 17.54 -14.33
C GLY A 49 16.79 16.27 -14.59
N LEU A 50 17.22 15.55 -15.63
CA LEU A 50 16.78 14.23 -16.02
C LEU A 50 16.84 13.23 -14.85
N SER A 51 15.67 12.81 -14.35
CA SER A 51 15.52 11.62 -13.49
C SER A 51 14.41 10.71 -14.05
N HIS A 52 14.41 10.50 -15.36
CA HIS A 52 13.52 9.54 -16.04
C HIS A 52 14.23 8.18 -16.16
N LEU A 53 14.57 7.57 -15.02
CA LEU A 53 15.02 6.19 -14.94
C LEU A 53 14.55 5.60 -13.60
N SER A 54 13.27 5.26 -13.51
CA SER A 54 12.88 4.09 -12.71
C SER A 54 12.04 3.20 -13.59
N ILE A 55 12.59 2.00 -13.74
CA ILE A 55 12.10 0.86 -14.50
C ILE A 55 10.62 0.64 -14.19
N ALA A 56 9.88 0.33 -15.25
CA ALA A 56 8.50 -0.12 -15.20
C ALA A 56 8.39 -1.36 -14.31
N GLU A 57 8.01 -1.16 -13.05
CA GLU A 57 7.33 -2.17 -12.26
C GLU A 57 5.90 -1.64 -12.13
N SER A 58 4.93 -2.44 -12.58
CA SER A 58 3.50 -2.15 -12.54
C SER A 58 3.11 -1.44 -11.24
N PRO A 59 2.13 -0.51 -11.23
CA PRO A 59 1.78 0.24 -10.03
C PRO A 59 1.38 -0.73 -8.91
N ALA A 60 2.35 -1.04 -8.06
CA ALA A 60 2.13 -1.89 -6.90
C ALA A 60 1.31 -1.04 -5.93
N CYS A 61 0.10 -1.49 -5.64
CA CYS A 61 -0.76 -0.81 -4.70
C CYS A 61 -0.24 -1.15 -3.29
N LEU A 62 0.12 -0.12 -2.53
CA LEU A 62 0.66 -0.27 -1.19
C LEU A 62 -0.48 -0.18 -0.17
N LEU A 63 -0.46 -1.06 0.82
CA LEU A 63 -1.40 -1.10 1.93
C LEU A 63 -0.61 -1.13 3.23
N GLN A 64 -0.73 -0.08 4.03
CA GLN A 64 -0.22 -0.06 5.39
C GLN A 64 -1.35 -0.45 6.35
N VAL A 65 -1.09 -1.45 7.18
CA VAL A 65 -2.08 -2.02 8.10
C VAL A 65 -1.58 -1.81 9.52
N VAL A 66 -2.41 -1.20 10.38
CA VAL A 66 -2.16 -1.11 11.82
C VAL A 66 -3.09 -2.08 12.54
N VAL A 67 -2.53 -2.95 13.36
CA VAL A 67 -3.25 -4.02 14.06
C VAL A 67 -2.83 -4.13 15.51
N GLU A 68 -3.66 -4.79 16.30
CA GLU A 68 -3.24 -5.25 17.61
C GLU A 68 -2.15 -6.33 17.46
N SER A 69 -1.16 -6.33 18.34
CA SER A 69 -0.05 -7.29 18.31
C SER A 69 -0.51 -8.74 18.42
N SER A 70 -1.67 -8.98 19.03
CA SER A 70 -2.32 -10.29 19.10
C SER A 70 -2.86 -10.80 17.76
N ARG A 71 -3.03 -9.91 16.77
CA ARG A 71 -3.71 -10.18 15.50
C ARG A 71 -2.80 -10.06 14.28
N ILE A 72 -1.53 -9.67 14.45
CA ILE A 72 -0.62 -9.44 13.32
C ILE A 72 -0.50 -10.63 12.39
N ARG A 73 -0.26 -11.83 12.94
CA ARG A 73 -0.17 -13.08 12.17
C ARG A 73 -1.42 -13.35 11.33
N GLN A 74 -2.60 -13.04 11.87
CA GLN A 74 -3.87 -13.25 11.18
C GLN A 74 -4.04 -12.25 10.03
N ALA A 75 -3.63 -11.00 10.24
CA ALA A 75 -3.67 -9.97 9.21
C ALA A 75 -2.68 -10.25 8.07
N GLU A 76 -1.46 -10.69 8.39
CA GLU A 76 -0.45 -11.11 7.41
C GLU A 76 -0.93 -12.31 6.57
N ASP A 77 -1.51 -13.32 7.21
CA ASP A 77 -2.09 -14.48 6.53
C ASP A 77 -3.21 -14.06 5.58
N THR A 78 -4.05 -13.11 6.00
CA THR A 78 -5.13 -12.56 5.20
C THR A 78 -4.59 -11.86 3.96
N VAL A 79 -3.60 -10.97 4.12
CA VAL A 79 -2.94 -10.30 3.00
C VAL A 79 -2.35 -11.32 2.01
N THR A 80 -1.62 -12.31 2.52
CA THR A 80 -0.98 -13.36 1.70
C THR A 80 -2.03 -14.19 0.95
N ARG A 81 -3.16 -14.49 1.59
CA ARG A 81 -4.27 -15.23 1.00
C ARG A 81 -4.92 -14.51 -0.18
N PHE A 82 -4.98 -13.19 -0.15
CA PHE A 82 -5.49 -12.37 -1.25
C PHE A 82 -4.39 -12.01 -2.28
N GLY A 83 -3.19 -12.57 -2.17
CA GLY A 83 -2.11 -12.35 -3.14
C GLY A 83 -1.25 -11.11 -2.87
N GLY A 84 -1.39 -10.49 -1.70
CA GLY A 84 -0.47 -9.45 -1.24
C GLY A 84 0.83 -10.05 -0.70
N SER A 85 1.92 -9.29 -0.79
CA SER A 85 3.21 -9.64 -0.19
C SER A 85 3.51 -8.69 0.96
N VAL A 86 3.76 -9.22 2.15
CA VAL A 86 4.14 -8.44 3.33
C VAL A 86 5.64 -8.12 3.25
N GLU A 87 5.99 -6.85 3.43
CA GLU A 87 7.37 -6.34 3.56
C GLU A 87 7.72 -5.98 5.01
#